data_AF-B4S658-F1
#
_entry.id   AF-B4S658-F1
#
_cell.length_a   1.000
_cell.length_b   1.000
_cell.length_c   1.000
_cell.angle_alpha   90.00
_cell.angle_beta   90.00
_cell.angle_gamma   90.00
#
_symmetry.space_group_name_H-M   'P 1'
#
loop_
_entity.id
_entity.type
_entity.pdbx_description
1 polymer ?
#
loop_
_entity_poly.entity_id
_entity_poly.type
_entity_poly.pdbx_seq_one_letter_code
_entity_poly.pdbx_strand_id
1 'polypeptide(L)'
;MKTLLPVWIGLFLFILSACSTELGTGVEGHSNEALTPKALVEQAEAKYAEYLAANDGDRAAATEKTAAYLRQLPNMKEVTVRGSDNLFVIMGDGSELLLMLGKDRL
;
A
#
# COMPACT_ATOMS: atom_id res chain seq x y z
N MET A 1 9.58 -32.10 -54.53
CA MET A 1 8.39 -32.61 -53.80
C MET A 1 7.85 -31.41 -53.01
N LYS A 2 6.85 -30.63 -53.48
CA LYS A 2 5.38 -30.88 -53.58
C LYS A 2 4.81 -31.10 -52.16
N THR A 3 4.13 -30.15 -51.50
CA THR A 3 2.82 -29.49 -51.75
C THR A 3 2.81 -28.10 -51.06
N LEU A 4 2.30 -26.96 -51.56
CA LEU A 4 1.03 -26.50 -52.18
C LEU A 4 -0.21 -26.44 -51.27
N LEU A 5 -0.46 -25.22 -50.72
CA LEU A 5 -1.74 -24.47 -50.61
C LEU A 5 -2.84 -25.04 -49.67
N PRO A 6 -3.98 -24.34 -49.38
CA PRO A 6 -4.43 -22.98 -49.74
C PRO A 6 -5.16 -22.17 -48.62
N VAL A 7 -5.27 -20.85 -48.82
CA VAL A 7 -6.50 -20.00 -48.80
C VAL A 7 -7.49 -20.10 -47.63
N TRP A 8 -7.93 -18.97 -47.05
CA TRP A 8 -9.35 -18.53 -46.98
C TRP A 8 -9.57 -17.43 -45.93
N ILE A 9 -10.14 -16.31 -46.41
CA ILE A 9 -11.04 -15.37 -45.69
C ILE A 9 -10.39 -14.52 -44.58
N GLY A 10 -10.48 -13.20 -44.55
CA GLY A 10 -11.33 -12.32 -45.33
C GLY A 10 -11.09 -10.88 -44.92
N LEU A 11 -11.19 -10.02 -45.92
CA LEU A 11 -11.46 -8.61 -45.75
C LEU A 11 -12.78 -8.46 -44.96
N PHE A 12 -12.73 -7.93 -43.74
CA PHE A 12 -13.93 -7.37 -43.10
C PHE A 12 -13.57 -6.02 -42.48
N LEU A 13 -13.77 -4.99 -43.30
CA LEU A 13 -14.08 -3.65 -42.84
C LEU A 13 -15.40 -3.73 -42.08
N PHE A 14 -15.45 -3.39 -40.79
CA PHE A 14 -16.70 -2.91 -40.20
C PHE A 14 -16.49 -1.75 -39.25
N ILE A 15 -17.33 -0.77 -39.50
CA ILE A 15 -17.41 0.60 -39.03
C ILE A 15 -18.20 0.66 -37.71
N LEU A 16 -17.83 1.61 -36.85
CA LEU A 16 -18.57 2.28 -35.76
C LEU A 16 -19.69 1.51 -35.02
N SER A 17 -19.55 1.43 -33.70
CA SER A 17 -20.71 1.55 -32.81
C SER A 17 -20.34 2.39 -31.59
N ALA A 18 -20.78 3.64 -31.60
CA ALA A 18 -21.05 4.37 -30.38
C ALA A 18 -22.36 3.82 -29.81
N CYS A 19 -22.34 3.25 -28.60
CA CYS A 19 -23.45 3.36 -27.66
C CYS A 19 -23.08 2.83 -26.28
N SER A 20 -23.13 3.77 -25.33
CA SER A 20 -23.41 3.67 -23.90
C SER A 20 -23.50 2.28 -23.27
N THR A 21 -22.62 2.04 -22.31
CA THR A 21 -22.94 1.22 -21.15
C THR A 21 -22.89 2.11 -19.91
N GLU A 22 -23.97 2.85 -19.66
CA GLU A 22 -24.35 3.16 -18.29
C GLU A 22 -24.93 1.86 -17.72
N LEU A 23 -24.15 1.13 -16.92
CA LEU A 23 -24.62 0.48 -15.69
C LEU A 23 -23.48 -0.30 -15.03
N GLY A 24 -23.30 -0.08 -13.74
CA GLY A 24 -22.82 -1.14 -12.84
C GLY A 24 -21.46 -0.91 -12.22
N THR A 25 -21.48 -0.21 -11.07
CA THR A 25 -20.68 -0.53 -9.87
C THR A 25 -19.19 -0.76 -10.12
N GLY A 26 -18.41 0.32 -10.19
CA GLY A 26 -16.97 0.24 -10.37
C GLY A 26 -16.23 1.14 -9.39
N VAL A 27 -15.87 0.55 -8.26
CA VAL A 27 -14.78 0.97 -7.37
C VAL A 27 -15.06 2.26 -6.60
N GLU A 28 -15.49 2.03 -5.35
CA GLU A 28 -15.17 2.91 -4.23
C GLU A 28 -13.79 3.49 -4.48
N GLY A 29 -13.74 4.79 -4.77
CA GLY A 29 -12.49 5.51 -4.82
C GLY A 29 -11.85 5.36 -3.45
N HIS A 30 -10.99 4.36 -3.30
CA HIS A 30 -9.84 4.47 -2.42
C HIS A 30 -9.21 5.78 -2.85
N SER A 31 -9.47 6.82 -2.07
CA SER A 31 -8.77 8.08 -2.18
C SER A 31 -7.29 7.71 -2.26
N ASN A 32 -6.69 7.90 -3.43
CA ASN A 32 -5.24 7.99 -3.60
C ASN A 32 -4.76 9.28 -2.91
N GLU A 33 -5.17 9.48 -1.67
CA GLU A 33 -4.63 10.52 -0.83
C GLU A 33 -3.23 10.02 -0.47
N ALA A 34 -2.23 10.68 -1.04
CA ALA A 34 -0.84 10.36 -0.78
C ALA A 34 -0.63 10.32 0.74
N LEU A 35 -0.12 9.20 1.25
CA LEU A 35 0.17 9.05 2.67
C LEU A 35 1.17 10.15 3.06
N THR A 36 0.72 11.11 3.86
CA THR A 36 1.58 12.20 4.34
C THR A 36 2.40 11.74 5.54
N PRO A 37 3.57 12.36 5.82
CA PRO A 37 4.34 12.09 7.03
C PRO A 37 3.52 12.17 8.32
N LYS A 38 2.62 13.16 8.42
CA LYS A 38 1.77 13.34 9.60
C LYS A 38 0.77 12.18 9.75
N ALA A 39 0.09 11.81 8.67
CA ALA A 39 -0.85 10.69 8.69
C ALA A 39 -0.16 9.35 8.98
N LEU A 40 1.10 9.18 8.55
CA LEU A 40 1.91 8.02 8.88
C LEU A 40 2.20 7.94 10.39
N VAL A 41 2.58 9.05 11.02
CA VAL A 41 2.84 9.11 12.47
C VAL A 41 1.60 8.71 13.26
N GLU A 42 0.45 9.31 12.92
CA GLU A 42 -0.83 9.02 13.60
C GLU A 42 -1.23 7.54 13.45
N GLN A 43 -1.07 6.97 12.25
CA GLN A 43 -1.35 5.54 12.01
C GLN A 43 -0.37 4.62 12.75
N ALA A 44 0.92 4.96 12.76
CA ALA A 44 1.95 4.18 13.46
C ALA A 44 1.68 4.17 14.98
N GLU A 45 1.31 5.29 15.57
CA GLU A 45 0.94 5.38 16.99
C GLU A 45 -0.31 4.55 17.32
N ALA A 46 -1.36 4.65 16.50
CA ALA A 46 -2.57 3.86 16.69
C ALA A 46 -2.27 2.35 16.64
N LYS A 47 -1.51 1.89 15.64
CA LYS A 47 -1.12 0.48 15.53
C LYS A 47 -0.19 0.03 16.63
N TYR A 48 0.76 0.87 17.04
CA TYR A 48 1.60 0.57 18.18
C TYR A 48 0.77 0.37 19.45
N ALA A 49 -0.21 1.23 19.73
CA ALA A 49 -1.08 1.09 20.89
C ALA A 49 -1.90 -0.20 20.88
N GLU A 50 -2.46 -0.57 19.72
CA GLU A 50 -3.16 -1.84 19.50
C GLU A 50 -2.23 -3.04 19.78
N TYR A 51 -1.04 -3.04 19.17
CA TYR A 51 -0.08 -4.13 19.34
C TYR A 51 0.48 -4.18 20.76
N LEU A 52 0.68 -3.05 21.43
CA LEU A 52 1.16 -3.05 22.80
C LEU A 52 0.15 -3.73 23.74
N ALA A 53 -1.14 -3.44 23.57
CA ALA A 53 -2.19 -4.10 24.33
C ALA A 53 -2.28 -5.61 24.00
N ALA A 54 -2.10 -5.98 22.73
CA ALA A 54 -2.17 -7.37 22.28
C ALA A 54 -0.94 -8.24 22.65
N ASN A 55 0.17 -7.63 23.08
CA ASN A 55 1.38 -8.34 23.50
C ASN A 55 1.72 -8.04 24.98
N ASP A 56 0.72 -7.87 25.84
CA ASP A 56 0.88 -7.70 27.30
C ASP A 56 1.87 -6.59 27.73
N GLY A 57 1.96 -5.51 26.95
CA GLY A 57 2.89 -4.42 27.22
C GLY A 57 4.32 -4.63 26.72
N ASP A 58 4.59 -5.71 25.99
CA ASP A 58 5.88 -5.92 25.31
C ASP A 58 6.06 -4.89 24.20
N ARG A 59 6.84 -3.87 24.52
CA ARG A 59 7.15 -2.75 23.63
C ARG A 59 7.92 -3.18 22.39
N ALA A 60 8.91 -4.08 22.54
CA ALA A 60 9.71 -4.55 21.41
C ALA A 60 8.85 -5.34 20.41
N ALA A 61 8.00 -6.25 20.90
CA ALA A 61 7.07 -6.99 20.06
C ALA A 61 6.06 -6.07 19.36
N ALA A 62 5.56 -5.05 20.06
CA ALA A 62 4.65 -4.06 19.50
C ALA A 62 5.32 -3.21 18.40
N THR A 63 6.56 -2.77 18.61
CA THR A 63 7.33 -2.01 17.62
C THR A 63 7.65 -2.84 16.38
N GLU A 64 8.04 -4.10 16.54
CA GLU A 64 8.28 -5.00 15.40
C GLU A 64 7.01 -5.23 14.57
N LYS A 65 5.85 -5.46 15.22
CA LYS A 65 4.56 -5.58 14.52
C LYS A 65 4.16 -4.28 13.83
N THR A 66 4.40 -3.13 14.48
CA THR A 66 4.16 -1.81 13.88
C THR A 66 5.03 -1.63 12.64
N ALA A 67 6.32 -1.97 12.71
CA ALA A 67 7.22 -1.92 11.57
C ALA A 67 6.75 -2.83 10.43
N ALA A 68 6.34 -4.06 10.74
CA ALA A 68 5.81 -5.00 9.77
C ALA A 68 4.56 -4.47 9.06
N TYR A 69 3.66 -3.81 9.78
CA TYR A 69 2.51 -3.12 9.21
C TYR A 69 2.93 -1.97 8.29
N LEU A 70 3.81 -1.08 8.74
CA LEU A 70 4.24 0.08 7.94
C LEU A 70 4.91 -0.35 6.63
N ARG A 71 5.67 -1.46 6.63
CA ARG A 71 6.28 -2.03 5.40
C ARG A 71 5.25 -2.46 4.35
N GLN A 72 4.01 -2.72 4.74
CA GLN A 72 2.93 -3.11 3.82
C GLN A 72 2.19 -1.90 3.23
N LEU A 73 2.44 -0.69 3.75
CA LEU A 73 1.75 0.51 3.27
C LEU A 73 2.22 0.87 1.85
N PRO A 74 1.30 1.35 0.99
CA PRO A 74 1.68 1.93 -0.28
C PRO A 74 2.59 3.14 -0.02
N ASN A 75 3.57 3.36 -0.92
CA ASN A 75 4.54 4.45 -0.80
C ASN A 75 5.54 4.33 0.36
N MET A 76 5.77 3.14 0.95
CA MET A 76 6.92 2.91 1.83
C MET A 76 8.12 2.32 1.07
N LYS A 77 9.30 2.90 1.30
CA LYS A 77 10.56 2.42 0.75
C LYS A 77 11.32 1.56 1.75
N GLU A 78 11.45 2.03 2.99
CA GLU A 78 12.18 1.31 4.04
C GLU A 78 11.59 1.58 5.42
N VAL A 79 11.59 0.58 6.28
CA VAL A 79 11.25 0.70 7.70
C VAL A 79 12.23 -0.12 8.53
N THR A 80 13.00 0.56 9.38
CA THR A 80 14.02 -0.02 10.26
C THR A 80 13.62 0.12 11.72
N VAL A 81 13.70 -0.96 12.49
CA VAL A 81 13.52 -0.92 13.94
C VAL A 81 14.83 -0.45 14.59
N ARG A 82 14.75 0.56 15.45
CA ARG A 82 15.92 1.17 16.14
C ARG A 82 15.90 0.97 17.66
N GLY A 83 14.79 0.50 18.22
CA GLY A 83 14.63 0.25 19.65
C GLY A 83 13.26 -0.34 19.97
N SER A 84 12.92 -0.41 21.26
CA SER A 84 11.65 -0.95 21.75
C SER A 84 10.43 -0.05 21.47
N ASP A 85 10.64 1.16 20.99
CA ASP A 85 9.61 2.17 20.70
C ASP A 85 10.02 3.10 19.55
N ASN A 86 11.11 2.79 18.84
CA ASN A 86 11.68 3.68 17.82
C ASN A 86 11.74 3.02 16.45
N LEU A 87 11.21 3.71 15.44
CA LEU A 87 11.27 3.32 14.04
C LEU A 87 11.94 4.41 13.20
N PHE A 88 12.80 4.02 12.28
CA PHE A 88 13.26 4.88 11.20
C PHE A 88 12.54 4.48 9.91
N VAL A 89 11.91 5.45 9.25
CA VAL A 89 11.09 5.22 8.06
C VAL A 89 11.57 6.09 6.92
N ILE A 90 11.70 5.48 5.74
CA ILE A 90 11.94 6.16 4.47
C ILE A 90 10.71 5.94 3.59
N MET A 91 10.06 7.04 3.21
CA MET A 91 8.92 7.03 2.32
C MET A 91 9.36 6.96 0.84
N GLY A 92 8.46 6.60 -0.05
CA GLY A 92 8.73 6.47 -1.48
C GLY A 92 9.04 7.80 -2.17
N ASP A 93 8.63 8.92 -1.58
CA ASP A 93 8.99 10.27 -2.00
C ASP A 93 10.39 10.72 -1.53
N GLY A 94 11.07 9.89 -0.73
CA GLY A 94 12.39 10.17 -0.15
C GLY A 94 12.35 10.86 1.22
N SER A 95 11.17 11.12 1.79
CA SER A 95 11.05 11.66 3.14
C SER A 95 11.56 10.67 4.18
N GLU A 96 12.41 11.14 5.10
CA GLU A 96 12.96 10.35 6.21
C GLU A 96 12.35 10.80 7.54
N LEU A 97 11.88 9.83 8.33
CA LEU A 97 11.18 10.08 9.59
C LEU A 97 11.71 9.17 10.69
N LEU A 98 12.03 9.77 11.84
CA LEU A 98 12.26 9.05 13.08
C LEU A 98 10.97 9.10 13.91
N LEU A 99 10.32 7.96 14.06
CA LEU A 99 9.10 7.79 14.83
C LEU A 99 9.47 7.30 16.23
N MET A 100 9.08 8.06 17.25
CA MET A 100 9.12 7.64 18.65
C MET A 100 7.68 7.32 19.06
N LEU A 101 7.39 6.05 19.32
CA LEU A 101 6.05 5.52 19.55
C LEU A 101 5.71 5.56 21.05
N GLY A 102 4.43 5.75 21.37
CA GLY A 102 3.94 5.73 22.75
C GLY A 102 4.32 6.95 23.57
N LYS A 103 4.59 8.10 22.94
CA LYS A 103 5.00 9.34 23.64
C LYS A 103 4.01 9.80 24.71
N ASP A 104 2.72 9.54 24.52
CA ASP A 104 1.67 10.00 25.44
C ASP A 104 1.45 9.05 26.64
N ARG A 105 2.27 8.00 26.79
CA ARG A 105 2.12 6.97 27.83
C ARG A 105 3.21 7.03 28.92
N LEU A 106 3.93 8.14 29.03
CA LEU A 106 4.92 8.45 30.08
C LEU A 106 4.35 9.35 31.17
#